data_AF-A0A435EZ65-F1
#
_entry.id   AF-A0A435EZ65-F1
#
_cell.length_a   1.000
_cell.length_b   1.000
_cell.length_c   1.000
_cell.angle_alpha   90.00
_cell.angle_beta   90.00
_cell.angle_gamma   90.00
#
_symmetry.space_group_name_H-M   'P 1'
#
loop_
_entity.id
_entity.type
_entity.pdbx_description
1 polymer ?
#
loop_
_entity_poly.entity_id
_entity_poly.type
_entity_poly.pdbx_seq_one_letter_code
_entity_poly.pdbx_strand_id
1 'polypeptide(L)' 'MPPENYSFLDVAVLDAVRQRFAAGDALAILSADLEQVIWANGPGAAVFGHDDIEGIIGASARLPLIARRQI' A
#
# COMPACT_ATOMS: atom_id res chain seq x y z
N MET A 1 20.99 7.50 -1.71
CA MET A 1 19.80 6.85 -1.12
C MET A 1 18.58 7.52 -1.72
N PRO A 2 17.53 6.77 -2.12
CA PRO A 2 16.23 7.39 -2.33
C PRO A 2 15.76 8.02 -1.01
N PRO A 3 14.89 9.04 -1.04
CA PRO A 3 14.37 9.66 0.18
C PRO A 3 13.78 8.59 1.11
N GLU A 4 14.07 8.70 2.41
CA GLU A 4 13.67 7.71 3.42
C GLU A 4 12.15 7.62 3.66
N ASN A 5 11.36 8.54 3.09
CA ASN A 5 9.91 8.42 3.05
C ASN A 5 9.36 9.22 1.86
N TYR A 6 8.56 8.57 1.02
CA TYR A 6 7.74 9.24 0.01
C TYR A 6 6.44 9.72 0.67
N SER A 7 6.00 10.94 0.36
CA SER A 7 4.67 11.39 0.78
C SER A 7 3.59 10.55 0.11
N PHE A 8 2.41 10.46 0.74
CA PHE A 8 1.24 9.85 0.13
C PHE A 8 0.96 10.42 -1.27
N LEU A 9 1.06 11.74 -1.42
CA LEU A 9 0.82 12.43 -2.70
C LEU A 9 1.88 12.10 -3.75
N ASP A 10 3.13 11.89 -3.35
CA ASP A 10 4.22 11.55 -4.27
C ASP A 10 3.95 10.20 -4.97
N VAL A 11 3.35 9.25 -4.24
CA VAL A 11 2.99 7.93 -4.77
C VAL A 11 1.67 7.97 -5.54
N ALA A 12 0.66 8.70 -5.05
CA ALA A 12 -0.66 8.76 -5.67
C ALA A 12 -0.65 9.33 -7.10
N VAL A 13 0.33 10.18 -7.42
CA VAL A 13 0.47 10.80 -8.75
C VAL A 13 1.24 9.95 -9.76
N LEU A 14 1.92 8.87 -9.32
CA LEU A 14 2.65 7.98 -10.22
C LEU A 14 1.68 7.35 -11.22
N ASP A 15 2.03 7.35 -12.51
CA ASP A 15 1.12 6.88 -13.57
C ASP A 15 0.59 5.46 -13.32
N ALA A 16 1.43 4.57 -12.77
CA ALA A 16 1.07 3.20 -12.42
C ALA A 16 0.00 3.10 -11.31
N VAL A 17 -0.10 4.11 -10.43
CA VAL A 17 -1.05 4.17 -9.32
C VAL A 17 -2.27 5.01 -9.70
N ARG A 18 -2.05 6.15 -10.35
CA ARG A 18 -3.03 7.23 -10.56
C ARG A 18 -4.31 6.76 -11.22
N GLN A 19 -4.23 5.94 -12.26
CA GLN A 19 -5.42 5.49 -13.00
C GLN A 19 -6.34 4.63 -12.13
N ARG A 20 -5.76 3.67 -11.40
CA ARG A 20 -6.49 2.74 -10.54
C ARG A 20 -7.02 3.44 -9.29
N PHE A 21 -6.21 4.35 -8.75
CA PHE A 21 -6.61 5.21 -7.65
C PHE A 21 -7.83 6.07 -8.02
N ALA A 22 -7.83 6.70 -9.21
CA ALA A 22 -8.96 7.47 -9.72
C ALA A 22 -10.20 6.62 -10.01
N ALA A 23 -10.03 5.32 -10.31
CA ALA A 23 -11.12 4.36 -10.48
C ALA A 23 -11.74 3.91 -9.15
N GLY A 24 -11.12 4.23 -8.01
CA GLY A 24 -11.56 3.78 -6.69
C GLY A 24 -11.11 2.37 -6.32
N ASP A 25 -10.15 1.79 -7.05
CA ASP A 25 -9.62 0.46 -6.74
C ASP A 25 -8.89 0.47 -5.37
N ALA A 26 -8.95 -0.65 -4.66
CA ALA A 26 -8.13 -0.85 -3.46
C ALA A 26 -6.67 -1.09 -3.86
N LEU A 27 -5.77 -0.25 -3.35
CA LEU A 27 -4.35 -0.28 -3.70
C LEU A 27 -3.47 -0.27 -2.45
N ALA A 28 -2.46 -1.13 -2.45
CA ALA A 28 -1.38 -1.12 -1.49
C ALA A 28 -0.06 -1.42 -2.20
N ILE A 29 1.00 -0.74 -1.78
CA ILE A 29 2.39 -1.01 -2.16
C ILE A 29 3.06 -1.64 -0.96
N LEU A 30 3.67 -2.79 -1.17
CA LEU A 30 4.35 -3.58 -0.16
C LEU A 30 5.86 -3.53 -0.36
N SER A 31 6.61 -3.78 0.71
CA SER A 31 8.02 -4.15 0.59
C SER A 31 8.18 -5.40 -0.27
N ALA A 32 9.35 -5.56 -0.90
CA ALA A 32 9.59 -6.67 -1.83
C ALA A 32 9.50 -8.06 -1.15
N ASP A 33 9.75 -8.12 0.15
CA ASP A 33 9.56 -9.33 0.98
C ASP A 33 8.10 -9.55 1.43
N LEU A 34 7.19 -8.65 1.07
CA LEU A 34 5.76 -8.67 1.41
C LEU A 34 5.49 -8.61 2.92
N GLU A 35 6.41 -8.07 3.71
CA GLU A 35 6.27 -7.99 5.16
C GLU A 35 5.67 -6.67 5.65
N GLN A 36 5.88 -5.58 4.92
CA GLN A 36 5.50 -4.23 5.32
C GLN A 36 4.67 -3.54 4.25
N VAL A 37 3.67 -2.75 4.68
CA VAL A 37 2.96 -1.82 3.80
C VAL A 37 3.75 -0.52 3.71
N ILE A 38 4.19 -0.16 2.52
CA ILE A 38 4.91 1.10 2.24
C ILE A 38 3.92 2.24 1.98
N TRP A 39 2.81 1.92 1.32
CA TRP A 39 1.77 2.88 0.97
C TRP A 39 0.44 2.15 0.78
N ALA A 40 -0.69 2.79 1.12
CA ALA A 40 -2.02 2.31 0.77
C ALA A 40 -2.99 3.49 0.65
N ASN A 41 -3.98 3.39 -0.23
CA ASN A 41 -5.14 4.28 -0.19
C ASN A 41 -6.16 3.80 0.86
N GLY A 42 -7.21 4.60 1.13
CA GLY A 42 -8.25 4.26 2.11
C GLY A 42 -8.85 2.86 1.89
N PRO A 43 -9.37 2.52 0.69
CA PRO A 43 -9.87 1.18 0.42
C PRO A 43 -8.81 0.07 0.56
N GLY A 44 -7.55 0.34 0.21
CA GLY A 44 -6.43 -0.58 0.43
C GLY A 44 -6.15 -0.81 1.90
N ALA A 45 -6.18 0.23 2.73
CA ALA A 45 -6.02 0.14 4.18
C ALA A 45 -7.12 -0.75 4.81
N ALA A 46 -8.36 -0.61 4.32
CA ALA A 46 -9.50 -1.41 4.77
C ALA A 46 -9.33 -2.92 4.49
N VAL A 47 -8.64 -3.31 3.40
CA VAL A 47 -8.31 -4.73 3.12
C VAL A 47 -7.44 -5.34 4.22
N PHE A 48 -6.58 -4.54 4.86
CA PHE A 48 -5.74 -4.95 5.98
C PHE A 48 -6.38 -4.72 7.35
N GLY A 49 -7.61 -4.21 7.40
CA GLY A 49 -8.35 -3.95 8.64
C GLY A 49 -7.93 -2.66 9.36
N HIS A 50 -7.46 -1.65 8.61
CA HIS A 50 -7.14 -0.32 9.15
C HIS A 50 -8.19 0.71 8.69
N ASP A 51 -8.60 1.59 9.60
CA ASP A 51 -9.64 2.60 9.36
C ASP A 51 -9.13 3.85 8.61
N ASP A 52 -7.82 4.09 8.66
CA ASP A 52 -7.15 5.23 8.03
C ASP A 52 -5.83 4.84 7.35
N ILE A 53 -5.30 5.75 6.51
CA ILE A 53 -4.06 5.51 5.75
C ILE A 53 -2.83 5.67 6.64
N GLU A 54 -2.90 6.53 7.65
CA GLU A 54 -1.81 6.81 8.57
C GLU A 54 -1.44 5.59 9.41
N GLY A 55 -2.44 4.81 9.84
CA GLY A 55 -2.25 3.65 10.70
C GLY A 55 -1.70 2.42 9.98
N ILE A 56 -1.82 2.32 8.65
CA ILE A 56 -1.31 1.19 7.87
C ILE A 56 0.09 1.44 7.29
N ILE A 57 0.46 2.69 7.01
CA ILE A 57 1.78 3.02 6.44
C ILE A 57 2.87 2.62 7.45
N GLY A 58 3.78 1.76 7.01
CA GLY A 58 4.85 1.19 7.83
C GLY A 58 4.42 0.00 8.69
N ALA A 59 3.14 -0.35 8.74
CA ALA A 59 2.65 -1.52 9.48
C ALA A 59 3.02 -2.83 8.77
N SER A 60 3.02 -3.94 9.53
CA SER A 60 3.18 -5.25 8.93
C SER A 60 1.97 -5.63 8.08
N ALA A 61 2.21 -6.10 6.86
CA ALA A 61 1.17 -6.55 5.94
C ALA A 61 0.43 -7.80 6.44
N ARG A 62 1.04 -8.58 7.35
CA ARG A 62 0.46 -9.80 7.97
C ARG A 62 -0.19 -10.77 6.97
N LEU A 63 0.33 -10.82 5.74
CA LEU A 63 -0.19 -11.71 4.71
C LEU A 63 0.06 -13.18 5.09
N PRO A 64 -0.96 -14.06 5.01
CA PRO A 64 -0.75 -15.48 5.20
C PRO A 64 0.14 -16.04 4.09
N LEU A 65 0.87 -17.12 4.38
CA LEU A 65 1.83 -17.72 3.44
C LEU A 65 1.21 -18.03 2.07
N ILE A 66 -0.06 -18.44 2.04
CA ILE A 66 -0.76 -18.71 0.78
C ILE A 66 -0.94 -17.45 -0.07
N ALA A 67 -1.26 -16.30 0.54
CA ALA A 67 -1.43 -15.03 -0.17
C ALA A 67 -0.10 -14.52 -0.73
N ARG A 68 1.00 -14.67 0.03
CA ARG A 68 2.35 -14.30 -0.43
C ARG A 68 2.81 -15.05 -1.68
N ARG A 69 2.23 -16.22 -1.96
CA ARG A 69 2.55 -17.04 -3.15
C ARG A 69 1.70 -16.71 -4.38
N GLN A 70 0.74 -15.79 -4.27
CA GLN A 70 -0.17 -15.40 -5.36
C GLN A 70 0.18 -14.05 -5.99
N ILE A 71 1.26 -13.41 -5.53
CA ILE A 71 1.80 -12.13 -6.02
C ILE A 71 3.06 -12.44 -6.83
#